data_AF-A0A523NL10-F1
#
_entry.id   AF-A0A523NL10-F1
#
_cell.length_a   1.000
_cell.length_b   1.000
_cell.length_c   1.000
_cell.angle_alpha   90.00
_cell.angle_beta   90.00
_cell.angle_gamma   90.00
#
_symmetry.space_group_name_H-M   'P 1'
#
loop_
_entity.id
_entity.type
_entity.pdbx_description
1 polymer ?
#
loop_
_entity_poly.entity_id
_entity_poly.type
_entity_poly.pdbx_seq_one_letter_code
_entity_poly.pdbx_strand_id
1 'polypeptide(L)'
;MKTIQHNGCTITLVGTAHVSHKSVALVEEKIRTGDYDCIAVELCPARHKNLVDRAWWKNLDIFQILKQGKGNLLLINLALSAYQRRLAEKMGIEPGQEMIRAIELAQEHDLRLEVIDRDISITLQRMYQKVSFWQKLKLFSGLMASVFVGEEITEEQIEELKDGDMLHSLVQEFGEVLPSVKSVLIDERDQYMVGKLIQLAEAPDGPKKILAMVGAGHLVGMVPAMKSPPDQAALQRLEEKPRPRRTGIYIGWGIGLFILAMFGVGYYKSPELGWQLIVTWVVINGGFSAIGAALALAHPLSILTAFVAAPLTSLNPTIGAGMVVGMVESYLRKPKVKDFESIKSDIGHFGRWWKNGVVRIFLVFFFANLGSMVGTFVAGSSILHQILG
;
A
#
# COMPACT_ATOMS: atom_id res chain seq x y z
N MET A 1 -28.66 7.07 -3.61
CA MET A 1 -28.60 7.40 -5.05
C MET A 1 -28.91 8.87 -5.24
N LYS A 2 -28.23 9.56 -6.17
CA LYS A 2 -28.54 10.95 -6.56
C LYS A 2 -28.34 11.12 -8.06
N THR A 3 -29.25 11.85 -8.72
CA THR A 3 -29.16 12.15 -10.15
C THR A 3 -28.94 13.64 -10.33
N ILE A 4 -27.99 13.99 -11.22
CA ILE A 4 -27.53 15.34 -11.47
C ILE A 4 -27.55 15.56 -12.99
N GLN A 5 -27.93 16.76 -13.43
CA GLN A 5 -27.89 17.16 -14.84
C GLN A 5 -26.71 18.11 -15.04
N HIS A 6 -25.90 17.87 -16.07
CA HIS A 6 -24.77 18.72 -16.45
C HIS A 6 -24.63 18.76 -17.97
N ASN A 7 -24.72 19.95 -18.59
CA ASN A 7 -24.56 20.15 -20.04
C ASN A 7 -25.34 19.16 -20.94
N GLY A 8 -26.56 18.78 -20.55
CA GLY A 8 -27.39 17.84 -21.30
C GLY A 8 -27.06 16.35 -21.08
N CYS A 9 -26.06 16.06 -20.23
CA CYS A 9 -25.76 14.73 -19.72
C CYS A 9 -26.42 14.52 -18.35
N THR A 10 -27.08 13.38 -18.18
CA THR A 10 -27.62 12.89 -16.91
C THR A 10 -26.59 12.00 -16.21
N ILE A 11 -26.18 12.37 -14.99
CA ILE A 11 -25.23 11.60 -14.19
C ILE A 11 -25.97 11.05 -12.97
N THR A 12 -26.11 9.73 -12.88
CA THR A 12 -26.68 9.04 -11.72
C THR A 12 -25.56 8.46 -10.86
N LEU A 13 -25.39 9.01 -9.66
CA LEU A 13 -24.47 8.52 -8.64
C LEU A 13 -25.15 7.45 -7.78
N VAL A 14 -24.60 6.23 -7.79
CA VAL A 14 -25.02 5.10 -6.96
C VAL A 14 -23.94 4.82 -5.92
N GLY A 15 -24.33 4.93 -4.66
CA GLY A 15 -23.49 4.58 -3.51
C GLY A 15 -23.56 3.08 -3.26
N THR A 16 -22.42 2.44 -3.21
CA THR A 16 -22.26 1.00 -2.99
C THR A 16 -21.45 0.76 -1.72
N ALA A 17 -21.72 -0.34 -1.05
CA ALA A 17 -20.87 -0.87 0.01
C ALA A 17 -20.06 -2.03 -0.59
N HIS A 18 -18.74 -1.89 -0.65
CA HIS A 18 -17.81 -2.79 -1.37
C HIS A 18 -17.72 -4.23 -0.83
N VAL A 19 -18.58 -4.58 0.13
CA VAL A 19 -18.67 -5.88 0.82
C VAL A 19 -20.15 -6.24 1.06
N SER A 20 -21.05 -5.89 0.14
CA SER A 20 -22.49 -6.09 0.30
C SER A 20 -23.15 -6.75 -0.92
N HIS A 21 -23.82 -7.89 -0.70
CA HIS A 21 -24.65 -8.54 -1.71
C HIS A 21 -25.76 -7.62 -2.23
N LYS A 22 -26.31 -6.75 -1.36
CA LYS A 22 -27.32 -5.75 -1.75
C LYS A 22 -26.76 -4.78 -2.78
N SER A 23 -25.48 -4.40 -2.67
CA SER A 23 -24.84 -3.54 -3.64
C SER A 23 -24.67 -4.23 -4.99
N VAL A 24 -24.27 -5.52 -5.01
CA VAL A 24 -24.20 -6.30 -6.27
C VAL A 24 -25.56 -6.34 -6.96
N ALA A 25 -26.63 -6.72 -6.25
CA ALA A 25 -27.97 -6.79 -6.83
C ALA A 25 -28.47 -5.44 -7.36
N LEU A 26 -28.17 -4.34 -6.64
CA LEU A 26 -28.51 -2.98 -7.08
C LEU A 26 -27.78 -2.60 -8.39
N VAL A 27 -26.50 -2.97 -8.52
CA VAL A 27 -25.74 -2.76 -9.76
C VAL A 27 -26.39 -3.52 -10.92
N GLU A 28 -26.71 -4.79 -10.72
CA GLU A 28 -27.36 -5.61 -11.76
C GLU A 28 -28.70 -5.04 -12.18
N GLU A 29 -29.55 -4.67 -11.22
CA GLU A 29 -30.86 -4.07 -11.48
C GLU A 29 -30.73 -2.81 -12.34
N LYS A 30 -29.79 -1.91 -11.99
CA LYS A 30 -29.66 -0.61 -12.66
C LYS A 30 -29.05 -0.69 -14.06
N ILE A 31 -28.06 -1.55 -14.26
CA ILE A 31 -27.48 -1.70 -15.60
C ILE A 31 -28.48 -2.36 -16.55
N ARG A 32 -29.26 -3.33 -16.04
CA ARG A 32 -30.25 -4.07 -16.85
C ARG A 32 -31.48 -3.26 -17.26
N THR A 33 -31.71 -2.06 -16.71
CA THR A 33 -32.80 -1.21 -17.20
C THR A 33 -32.57 -0.73 -18.63
N GLY A 34 -31.31 -0.72 -19.10
CA GLY A 34 -30.94 -0.19 -20.42
C GLY A 34 -31.02 1.34 -20.50
N ASP A 35 -31.14 2.02 -19.36
CA ASP A 35 -31.28 3.48 -19.33
C ASP A 35 -29.97 4.22 -19.56
N TYR A 36 -28.82 3.56 -19.43
CA TYR A 36 -27.50 4.20 -19.38
C TYR A 36 -26.66 3.83 -20.61
N ASP A 37 -25.91 4.79 -21.13
CA ASP A 37 -24.98 4.59 -22.26
C ASP A 37 -23.51 4.55 -21.82
N CYS A 38 -23.24 4.86 -20.55
CA CYS A 38 -21.91 4.74 -19.94
C CYS A 38 -21.99 4.30 -18.49
N ILE A 39 -21.13 3.36 -18.13
CA ILE A 39 -20.91 2.89 -16.76
C ILE A 39 -19.57 3.46 -16.27
N ALA A 40 -19.60 4.24 -15.20
CA ALA A 40 -18.41 4.78 -14.56
C ALA A 40 -18.18 4.09 -13.20
N VAL A 41 -16.97 3.62 -12.94
CA VAL A 41 -16.63 2.88 -11.70
C VAL A 41 -15.52 3.55 -10.92
N GLU A 42 -15.61 3.55 -9.58
CA GLU A 42 -14.56 4.00 -8.65
C GLU A 42 -13.34 3.07 -8.66
N LEU A 43 -12.68 2.99 -9.82
CA LEU A 43 -11.43 2.31 -10.02
C LEU A 43 -10.47 3.25 -10.73
N CYS A 44 -9.19 3.04 -10.49
CA CYS A 44 -8.13 3.60 -11.32
C CYS A 44 -7.65 2.54 -12.33
N PRO A 45 -6.96 2.94 -13.41
CA PRO A 45 -6.52 2.02 -14.45
C PRO A 45 -5.75 0.80 -13.93
N ALA A 46 -4.88 1.01 -12.93
CA ALA A 46 -4.11 -0.07 -12.31
C ALA A 46 -5.00 -1.07 -11.56
N ARG A 47 -5.99 -0.58 -10.80
CA ARG A 47 -6.93 -1.46 -10.07
C ARG A 47 -7.88 -2.18 -11.03
N HIS A 48 -8.38 -1.51 -12.05
CA HIS A 48 -9.19 -2.11 -13.11
C HIS A 48 -8.43 -3.25 -13.80
N LYS A 49 -7.19 -2.98 -14.25
CA LYS A 49 -6.34 -4.00 -14.85
C LYS A 49 -6.14 -5.19 -13.93
N ASN A 50 -5.87 -4.97 -12.64
CA ASN A 50 -5.66 -6.06 -11.67
C ASN A 50 -6.92 -6.87 -11.36
N LEU A 51 -8.12 -6.30 -11.53
CA LEU A 51 -9.40 -7.00 -11.35
C LEU A 51 -9.74 -7.86 -12.58
N VAL A 52 -9.52 -7.32 -13.79
CA VAL A 52 -9.75 -8.02 -15.05
C VAL A 52 -8.67 -9.08 -15.31
N ASP A 53 -7.40 -8.73 -15.11
CA ASP A 53 -6.26 -9.63 -15.23
C ASP A 53 -6.05 -10.40 -13.92
N ARG A 54 -6.84 -11.46 -13.73
CA ARG A 54 -6.67 -12.43 -12.62
C ARG A 54 -5.34 -13.21 -12.69
N ALA A 55 -4.41 -12.86 -13.56
CA ALA A 55 -3.11 -13.50 -13.71
C ALA A 55 -1.93 -12.53 -13.63
N TRP A 56 -2.12 -11.26 -13.23
CA TRP A 56 -1.01 -10.28 -13.23
C TRP A 56 0.20 -10.70 -12.38
N TRP A 57 -0.04 -11.46 -11.30
CA TRP A 57 1.01 -12.06 -10.47
C TRP A 57 1.88 -13.08 -11.20
N LYS A 58 1.38 -13.73 -12.27
CA LYS A 58 2.12 -14.73 -13.04
C LYS A 58 3.33 -14.14 -13.78
N ASN A 59 3.34 -12.82 -14.00
CA ASN A 59 4.39 -12.11 -14.74
C ASN A 59 5.35 -11.32 -13.83
N LEU A 60 5.27 -11.47 -12.50
CA LEU A 60 6.13 -10.73 -11.57
C LEU A 60 7.52 -11.36 -11.46
N ASP A 61 8.54 -10.62 -11.89
CA ASP A 61 9.93 -10.94 -11.59
C ASP A 61 10.35 -10.32 -10.24
N ILE A 62 10.34 -11.13 -9.18
CA ILE A 62 10.73 -10.71 -7.83
C ILE A 62 12.16 -10.17 -7.79
N PHE A 63 13.07 -10.79 -8.54
CA PHE A 63 14.47 -10.34 -8.61
C PHE A 63 14.55 -8.94 -9.20
N GLN A 64 13.83 -8.69 -10.31
CA GLN A 64 13.78 -7.37 -10.94
C GLN A 64 13.17 -6.30 -10.01
N ILE A 65 12.12 -6.64 -9.28
CA ILE A 65 11.45 -5.72 -8.34
C ILE A 65 12.38 -5.33 -7.18
N LEU A 66 13.11 -6.29 -6.62
CA LEU A 66 14.10 -6.04 -5.57
C LEU A 66 15.27 -5.19 -6.11
N LYS A 67 15.77 -5.51 -7.31
CA LYS A 67 16.82 -4.75 -7.99
C LYS A 67 16.42 -3.30 -8.28
N GLN A 68 15.15 -3.05 -8.58
CA GLN A 68 14.61 -1.70 -8.81
C GLN A 68 14.29 -0.94 -7.50
N GLY A 69 14.56 -1.51 -6.33
CA GLY A 69 14.25 -0.89 -5.04
C GLY A 69 12.74 -0.79 -4.73
N LYS A 70 11.89 -1.53 -5.47
CA LYS A 70 10.43 -1.51 -5.33
C LYS A 70 9.89 -2.54 -4.32
N GLY A 71 10.76 -3.27 -3.64
CA GLY A 71 10.38 -4.32 -2.68
C GLY A 71 9.45 -3.84 -1.56
N ASN A 72 9.71 -2.65 -1.00
CA ASN A 72 8.86 -2.07 0.06
C ASN A 72 7.43 -1.76 -0.40
N LEU A 73 7.27 -1.28 -1.64
CA LEU A 73 5.94 -1.00 -2.20
C LEU A 73 5.16 -2.30 -2.39
N LEU A 74 5.84 -3.35 -2.86
CA LEU A 74 5.20 -4.65 -3.02
C LEU A 74 4.81 -5.25 -1.66
N LEU A 75 5.67 -5.17 -0.64
CA LEU A 75 5.33 -5.58 0.72
C LEU A 75 4.04 -4.90 1.24
N ILE A 76 3.91 -3.59 1.04
CA ILE A 76 2.70 -2.84 1.44
C ILE A 76 1.47 -3.38 0.68
N ASN A 77 1.59 -3.58 -0.63
CA ASN A 77 0.49 -4.12 -1.44
C ASN A 77 0.09 -5.54 -1.00
N LEU A 78 1.07 -6.39 -0.68
CA LEU A 78 0.85 -7.75 -0.18
C LEU A 78 0.16 -7.71 1.20
N ALA A 79 0.61 -6.87 2.12
CA ALA A 79 0.00 -6.71 3.44
C ALA A 79 -1.45 -6.19 3.35
N LEU A 80 -1.70 -5.20 2.49
CA LEU A 80 -3.05 -4.69 2.24
C LEU A 80 -3.95 -5.76 1.62
N SER A 81 -3.43 -6.54 0.67
CA SER A 81 -4.16 -7.67 0.08
C SER A 81 -4.49 -8.74 1.13
N ALA A 82 -3.60 -8.99 2.10
CA ALA A 82 -3.84 -9.87 3.24
C ALA A 82 -5.03 -9.42 4.08
N TYR A 83 -5.00 -8.14 4.46
CA TYR A 83 -6.04 -7.53 5.27
C TYR A 83 -7.39 -7.58 4.55
N GLN A 84 -7.41 -7.22 3.27
CA GLN A 84 -8.59 -7.30 2.41
C GLN A 84 -9.14 -8.72 2.31
N ARG A 85 -8.27 -9.73 2.16
CA ARG A 85 -8.70 -11.14 2.08
C ARG A 85 -9.28 -11.63 3.40
N ARG A 86 -8.66 -11.29 4.53
CA ARG A 86 -9.19 -11.67 5.86
C ARG A 86 -10.56 -11.06 6.12
N LEU A 87 -10.76 -9.81 5.69
CA LEU A 87 -12.06 -9.16 5.74
C LEU A 87 -13.07 -9.86 4.82
N ALA A 88 -12.67 -10.22 3.60
CA ALA A 88 -13.51 -10.98 2.65
C ALA A 88 -14.04 -12.30 3.23
N GLU A 89 -13.15 -13.09 3.84
CA GLU A 89 -13.47 -14.41 4.40
C GLU A 89 -14.45 -14.31 5.56
N LYS A 90 -14.32 -13.27 6.41
CA LYS A 90 -15.28 -12.99 7.49
C LYS A 90 -16.65 -12.55 6.96
N MET A 91 -16.68 -11.84 5.82
CA MET A 91 -17.89 -11.25 5.26
C MET A 91 -18.63 -12.17 4.28
N GLY A 92 -18.04 -13.32 3.90
CA GLY A 92 -18.59 -14.22 2.89
C GLY A 92 -18.66 -13.64 1.46
N ILE A 93 -18.11 -12.45 1.24
CA ILE A 93 -18.17 -11.69 -0.02
C ILE A 93 -16.75 -11.25 -0.37
N GLU A 94 -16.32 -11.47 -1.60
CA GLU A 94 -15.06 -10.89 -2.08
C GLU A 94 -15.21 -9.36 -2.22
N PRO A 95 -14.30 -8.55 -1.64
CA PRO A 95 -14.36 -7.10 -1.77
C PRO A 95 -14.31 -6.68 -3.23
N GLY A 96 -15.20 -5.76 -3.62
CA GLY A 96 -15.24 -5.22 -4.98
C GLY A 96 -16.07 -6.05 -5.98
N GLN A 97 -16.83 -7.05 -5.53
CA GLN A 97 -17.70 -7.85 -6.40
C GLN A 97 -18.74 -7.00 -7.15
N GLU A 98 -19.23 -5.92 -6.54
CA GLU A 98 -20.12 -4.97 -7.20
C GLU A 98 -19.45 -4.26 -8.39
N MET A 99 -18.16 -3.92 -8.28
CA MET A 99 -17.40 -3.33 -9.38
C MET A 99 -17.06 -4.36 -10.46
N ILE A 100 -16.70 -5.59 -10.07
CA ILE A 100 -16.45 -6.67 -11.03
C ILE A 100 -17.73 -6.91 -11.84
N ARG A 101 -18.87 -7.02 -11.16
CA ARG A 101 -20.14 -7.28 -11.82
C ARG A 101 -20.56 -6.14 -12.74
N ALA A 102 -20.30 -4.89 -12.34
CA ALA A 102 -20.48 -3.73 -13.20
C ALA A 102 -19.66 -3.80 -14.49
N ILE A 103 -18.38 -4.18 -14.38
CA ILE A 103 -17.47 -4.32 -15.53
C ILE A 103 -17.98 -5.42 -16.48
N GLU A 104 -18.36 -6.58 -15.92
CA GLU A 104 -18.90 -7.70 -16.69
C GLU A 104 -20.17 -7.32 -17.43
N LEU A 105 -21.12 -6.66 -16.76
CA LEU A 105 -22.37 -6.23 -17.39
C LEU A 105 -22.15 -5.14 -18.43
N ALA A 106 -21.22 -4.21 -18.21
CA ALA A 106 -20.86 -3.22 -19.21
C ALA A 106 -20.33 -3.89 -20.48
N GLN A 107 -19.51 -4.95 -20.34
CA GLN A 107 -19.02 -5.73 -21.49
C GLN A 107 -20.12 -6.58 -22.16
N GLU A 108 -20.98 -7.22 -21.36
CA GLU A 108 -22.10 -8.04 -21.86
C GLU A 108 -23.08 -7.23 -22.71
N HIS A 109 -23.31 -5.97 -22.33
CA HIS A 109 -24.23 -5.07 -22.99
C HIS A 109 -23.56 -4.06 -23.96
N ASP A 110 -22.27 -4.22 -24.25
CA ASP A 110 -21.47 -3.33 -25.11
C ASP A 110 -21.59 -1.84 -24.72
N LEU A 111 -21.64 -1.58 -23.41
CA LEU A 111 -21.70 -0.24 -22.83
C LEU A 111 -20.30 0.33 -22.67
N ARG A 112 -20.18 1.64 -22.85
CA ARG A 112 -18.94 2.36 -22.55
C ARG A 112 -18.61 2.22 -21.06
N LEU A 113 -17.41 1.74 -20.75
CA LEU A 113 -16.91 1.60 -19.38
C LEU A 113 -15.80 2.61 -19.10
N GLU A 114 -15.95 3.40 -18.05
CA GLU A 114 -14.99 4.44 -17.64
C GLU A 114 -14.52 4.23 -16.20
N VAL A 115 -13.22 4.40 -15.98
CA VAL A 115 -12.59 4.34 -14.66
C VAL A 115 -12.33 5.76 -14.16
N ILE A 116 -12.97 6.16 -13.07
CA ILE A 116 -13.03 7.57 -12.66
C ILE A 116 -12.18 7.93 -11.45
N ASP A 117 -11.51 6.97 -10.82
CA ASP A 117 -10.68 7.21 -9.64
C ASP A 117 -9.20 7.41 -9.97
N ARG A 118 -8.51 8.12 -9.07
CA ARG A 118 -7.09 8.46 -9.19
C ARG A 118 -6.20 7.24 -8.99
N ASP A 119 -5.04 7.22 -9.66
CA ASP A 119 -4.03 6.20 -9.42
C ASP A 119 -3.72 6.04 -7.93
N ILE A 120 -3.87 4.81 -7.44
CA ILE A 120 -3.73 4.49 -6.02
C ILE A 120 -2.31 4.79 -5.51
N SER A 121 -1.29 4.67 -6.35
CA SER A 121 0.09 4.99 -6.00
C SER A 121 0.25 6.49 -5.73
N ILE A 122 -0.42 7.35 -6.50
CA ILE A 122 -0.42 8.80 -6.29
C ILE A 122 -1.13 9.11 -4.97
N THR A 123 -2.32 8.55 -4.75
CA THR A 123 -3.09 8.70 -3.51
C THR A 123 -2.28 8.31 -2.28
N LEU A 124 -1.66 7.12 -2.29
CA LEU A 124 -0.84 6.63 -1.18
C LEU A 124 0.40 7.51 -0.93
N GLN A 125 1.04 7.99 -1.98
CA GLN A 125 2.20 8.88 -1.83
C GLN A 125 1.81 10.25 -1.28
N ARG A 126 0.70 10.83 -1.73
CA ARG A 126 0.17 12.09 -1.19
C ARG A 126 -0.20 11.95 0.27
N MET A 127 -0.84 10.84 0.64
CA MET A 127 -1.18 10.52 2.03
C MET A 127 0.10 10.45 2.87
N TYR A 128 1.08 9.66 2.44
CA TYR A 128 2.33 9.51 3.16
C TYR A 128 3.08 10.84 3.37
N GLN A 129 2.96 11.78 2.43
CA GLN A 129 3.60 13.10 2.52
C GLN A 129 2.82 14.12 3.34
N LYS A 130 1.48 14.07 3.32
CA LYS A 130 0.64 14.99 4.11
C LYS A 130 0.56 14.60 5.58
N VAL A 131 0.64 13.30 5.89
CA VAL A 131 0.53 12.81 7.27
C VAL A 131 1.82 13.10 8.04
N SER A 132 1.69 13.72 9.21
CA SER A 132 2.83 14.06 10.08
C SER A 132 3.46 12.82 10.70
N PHE A 133 4.71 12.94 11.18
CA PHE A 133 5.38 11.82 11.86
C PHE A 133 4.59 11.33 13.09
N TRP A 134 4.03 12.25 13.87
CA TRP A 134 3.20 11.92 15.03
C TRP A 134 1.90 11.20 14.66
N GLN A 135 1.23 11.61 13.59
CA GLN A 135 0.04 10.91 13.08
C GLN A 135 0.40 9.50 12.58
N LYS A 136 1.56 9.31 11.95
CA LYS A 136 2.07 7.98 11.56
C LYS A 136 2.29 7.09 12.78
N LEU A 137 2.90 7.63 13.84
CA LEU A 137 3.08 6.89 15.10
C LEU A 137 1.74 6.54 15.74
N LYS A 138 0.78 7.46 15.79
CA LYS A 138 -0.57 7.24 16.35
C LYS A 138 -1.34 6.15 15.58
N LEU A 139 -1.27 6.20 14.25
CA LEU A 139 -1.83 5.15 13.38
C LEU A 139 -1.18 3.80 13.64
N PHE A 140 0.15 3.76 13.71
CA PHE A 140 0.89 2.53 13.99
C PHE A 140 0.58 1.98 15.38
N SER A 141 0.51 2.83 16.42
CA SER A 141 0.16 2.39 17.77
C SER A 141 -1.28 1.89 17.84
N GLY A 142 -2.22 2.52 17.12
CA GLY A 142 -3.61 2.05 17.04
C GLY A 142 -3.73 0.69 16.35
N LEU A 143 -2.99 0.47 15.26
CA LEU A 143 -2.92 -0.84 14.59
C LEU A 143 -2.24 -1.91 15.45
N MET A 144 -1.19 -1.57 16.18
CA MET A 144 -0.57 -2.51 17.12
C MET A 144 -1.53 -2.83 18.26
N ALA A 145 -2.22 -1.83 18.81
CA ALA A 145 -3.24 -2.03 19.83
C ALA A 145 -4.37 -2.95 19.33
N SER A 146 -4.88 -2.78 18.11
CA SER A 146 -5.93 -3.66 17.57
C SER A 146 -5.46 -5.09 17.25
N VAL A 147 -4.16 -5.31 17.10
CA VAL A 147 -3.59 -6.66 16.96
C VAL A 147 -3.38 -7.35 18.32
N PHE A 148 -3.04 -6.59 19.36
CA PHE A 148 -2.85 -7.13 20.72
C PHE A 148 -4.17 -7.22 21.51
N VAL A 149 -5.05 -6.26 21.31
CA VAL A 149 -6.42 -6.22 21.79
C VAL A 149 -7.24 -6.80 20.64
N GLY A 150 -7.33 -8.12 20.59
CA GLY A 150 -8.13 -8.83 19.60
C GLY A 150 -9.62 -8.57 19.83
N GLU A 151 -10.09 -7.37 19.50
CA GLU A 151 -11.52 -7.11 19.38
C GLU A 151 -12.00 -7.83 18.12
N GLU A 152 -12.62 -8.99 18.34
CA GLU A 152 -13.37 -9.67 17.31
C GLU A 152 -14.58 -8.80 16.97
N ILE A 153 -14.50 -8.11 15.83
CA ILE A 153 -15.65 -7.40 15.25
C ILE A 153 -16.78 -8.43 15.09
N THR A 154 -17.90 -8.21 15.78
CA THR A 154 -19.06 -9.12 15.77
C THR A 154 -19.83 -9.00 14.46
N GLU A 155 -20.64 -10.02 14.12
CA GLU A 155 -21.51 -9.98 12.94
C GLU A 155 -22.52 -8.83 13.02
N GLU A 156 -23.02 -8.47 14.21
CA GLU A 156 -23.89 -7.31 14.38
C GLU A 156 -23.17 -5.99 14.03
N GLN A 157 -21.93 -5.78 14.49
CA GLN A 157 -21.16 -4.58 14.14
C GLN A 157 -20.86 -4.50 12.62
N ILE A 158 -20.64 -5.65 12.00
CA ILE A 158 -20.47 -5.78 10.55
C ILE A 158 -21.76 -5.42 9.80
N GLU A 159 -22.92 -5.79 10.34
CA GLU A 159 -24.22 -5.51 9.74
C GLU A 159 -24.63 -4.05 9.94
N GLU A 160 -24.32 -3.46 11.09
CA GLU A 160 -24.47 -2.04 11.37
C GLU A 160 -23.57 -1.16 10.46
N LEU A 161 -22.37 -1.63 10.10
CA LEU A 161 -21.50 -0.98 9.11
C LEU A 161 -22.07 -0.97 7.68
N LYS A 162 -23.06 -1.83 7.37
CA LYS A 162 -23.75 -1.82 6.07
C LYS A 162 -24.79 -0.72 5.98
N ASP A 163 -25.12 -0.08 7.11
CA ASP A 163 -26.05 1.04 7.15
C ASP A 163 -25.32 2.33 6.78
N GLY A 164 -25.79 3.00 5.72
CA GLY A 164 -25.10 4.15 5.13
C GLY A 164 -24.90 5.31 6.10
N ASP A 165 -25.80 5.44 7.08
CA ASP A 165 -25.79 6.49 8.09
C ASP A 165 -24.77 6.24 9.21
N MET A 166 -24.48 4.99 9.58
CA MET A 166 -23.41 4.69 10.55
C MET A 166 -22.02 4.78 9.92
N LEU A 167 -21.88 4.29 8.68
CA LEU A 167 -20.64 4.46 7.91
C LEU A 167 -20.28 5.94 7.77
N HIS A 168 -21.28 6.80 7.58
CA HIS A 168 -21.10 8.24 7.55
C HIS A 168 -20.55 8.79 8.87
N SER A 169 -21.15 8.44 10.01
CA SER A 169 -20.70 8.87 11.34
C SER A 169 -19.26 8.46 11.63
N LEU A 170 -18.90 7.22 11.30
CA LEU A 170 -17.52 6.72 11.48
C LEU A 170 -16.50 7.43 10.58
N VAL A 171 -16.88 7.73 9.33
CA VAL A 171 -16.02 8.50 8.41
C VAL A 171 -15.85 9.94 8.89
N GLN A 172 -16.89 10.54 9.49
CA GLN A 172 -16.80 11.87 10.09
C GLN A 172 -15.89 11.86 11.32
N GLU A 173 -16.10 10.97 12.28
CA GLU A 173 -15.27 10.83 13.49
C GLU A 173 -13.81 10.54 13.14
N PHE A 174 -13.56 9.63 12.20
CA PHE A 174 -12.20 9.37 11.69
C PHE A 174 -11.59 10.62 11.05
N GLY A 175 -12.40 11.40 10.34
CA GLY A 175 -12.01 12.67 9.73
C GLY A 175 -11.57 13.73 10.73
N GLU A 176 -12.21 13.79 11.90
CA GLU A 176 -11.83 14.71 12.97
C GLU A 176 -10.50 14.31 13.62
N VAL A 177 -10.28 12.99 13.80
CA VAL A 177 -9.05 12.48 14.42
C VAL A 177 -7.85 12.54 13.45
N LEU A 178 -8.08 12.31 12.16
CA LEU A 178 -7.05 12.23 11.12
C LEU A 178 -7.42 13.03 9.86
N PRO A 179 -7.55 14.36 9.94
CA PRO A 179 -8.03 15.20 8.83
C PRO A 179 -7.13 15.13 7.59
N SER A 180 -5.81 15.00 7.80
CA SER A 180 -4.85 14.84 6.70
C SER A 180 -5.03 13.52 5.94
N VAL A 181 -5.50 12.46 6.60
CA VAL A 181 -5.77 11.16 5.97
C VAL A 181 -7.08 11.22 5.21
N LYS A 182 -8.17 11.70 5.85
CA LYS A 182 -9.47 11.90 5.21
C LYS A 182 -9.34 12.76 3.94
N SER A 183 -8.65 13.89 4.03
CA SER A 183 -8.50 14.79 2.88
C SER A 183 -7.87 14.13 1.66
N VAL A 184 -6.98 13.14 1.83
CA VAL A 184 -6.32 12.48 0.69
C VAL A 184 -7.06 11.22 0.24
N LEU A 185 -7.58 10.43 1.18
CA LEU A 185 -8.24 9.15 0.88
C LEU A 185 -9.71 9.31 0.49
N ILE A 186 -10.31 10.46 0.77
CA ILE A 186 -11.72 10.76 0.48
C ILE A 186 -11.80 12.06 -0.33
N ASP A 187 -11.59 13.22 0.30
CA ASP A 187 -11.95 14.52 -0.29
C ASP A 187 -11.24 14.77 -1.65
N GLU A 188 -9.94 14.50 -1.75
CA GLU A 188 -9.20 14.65 -3.01
C GLU A 188 -9.68 13.68 -4.11
N ARG A 189 -10.13 12.48 -3.72
CA ARG A 189 -10.66 11.49 -4.66
C ARG A 189 -12.06 11.88 -5.12
N ASP A 190 -12.89 12.43 -4.24
CA ASP A 190 -14.21 12.97 -4.60
C ASP A 190 -14.07 14.06 -5.66
N GLN A 191 -13.15 15.01 -5.45
CA GLN A 191 -12.85 16.06 -6.41
C GLN A 191 -12.37 15.47 -7.74
N TYR A 192 -11.44 14.51 -7.69
CA TYR A 192 -10.93 13.86 -8.90
C TYR A 192 -12.03 13.14 -9.70
N MET A 193 -12.85 12.33 -9.03
CA MET A 193 -13.95 11.59 -9.63
C MET A 193 -15.01 12.52 -10.22
N VAL A 194 -15.37 13.58 -9.50
CA VAL A 194 -16.30 14.61 -10.01
C VAL A 194 -15.74 15.26 -11.26
N GLY A 195 -14.50 15.74 -11.25
CA GLY A 195 -13.93 16.36 -12.45
C GLY A 195 -13.77 15.39 -13.62
N LYS A 196 -13.49 14.10 -13.37
CA LYS A 196 -13.53 13.06 -14.41
C LYS A 196 -14.92 12.87 -15.02
N LEU A 197 -15.96 12.78 -14.19
CA LEU A 197 -17.35 12.66 -14.67
C LEU A 197 -17.77 13.87 -15.50
N ILE A 198 -17.35 15.08 -15.10
CA ILE A 198 -17.63 16.31 -15.84
C ILE A 198 -16.87 16.35 -17.16
N GLN A 199 -15.58 15.97 -17.18
CA GLN A 199 -14.83 15.83 -18.43
C GLN A 199 -15.46 14.83 -19.40
N LEU A 200 -16.00 13.73 -18.90
CA LEU A 200 -16.72 12.74 -19.72
C LEU A 200 -18.01 13.34 -20.30
N ALA A 201 -18.80 14.02 -19.47
CA ALA A 201 -20.05 14.65 -19.88
C ALA A 201 -19.84 15.81 -20.88
N GLU A 202 -18.71 16.50 -20.82
CA GLU A 202 -18.38 17.63 -21.71
C GLU A 202 -17.63 17.23 -22.99
N ALA A 203 -17.24 15.96 -23.12
CA ALA A 203 -16.55 15.49 -24.31
C ALA A 203 -17.45 15.58 -25.56
N PRO A 204 -16.92 15.89 -26.76
CA PRO A 204 -17.72 16.01 -27.99
C PRO A 204 -18.55 14.76 -28.32
N ASP A 205 -17.98 13.58 -28.09
CA ASP A 205 -18.65 12.27 -28.18
C ASP A 205 -18.89 11.68 -26.78
N GLY A 206 -19.28 12.55 -25.85
CA GLY A 206 -19.57 12.21 -24.46
C GLY A 206 -20.87 11.41 -24.31
N PRO A 207 -20.96 10.55 -23.29
CA PRO A 207 -22.20 9.85 -22.97
C PRO A 207 -23.30 10.83 -22.53
N LYS A 208 -24.57 10.48 -22.78
CA LYS A 208 -25.73 11.27 -22.36
C LYS A 208 -26.27 10.83 -21.01
N LYS A 209 -26.04 9.58 -20.61
CA LYS A 209 -26.59 8.99 -19.39
C LYS A 209 -25.54 8.10 -18.71
N ILE A 210 -24.82 8.70 -17.77
CA ILE A 210 -23.77 8.03 -17.00
C ILE A 210 -24.36 7.43 -15.72
N LEU A 211 -24.14 6.13 -15.52
CA LEU A 211 -24.30 5.48 -14.21
C LEU A 211 -22.94 5.40 -13.52
N ALA A 212 -22.72 6.24 -12.49
CA ALA A 212 -21.48 6.25 -11.73
C ALA A 212 -21.63 5.48 -10.41
N MET A 213 -20.87 4.40 -10.27
CA MET A 213 -20.85 3.56 -9.08
C MET A 213 -19.63 3.88 -8.23
N VAL A 214 -19.92 4.39 -7.04
CA VAL A 214 -18.94 4.87 -6.07
C VAL A 214 -19.27 4.31 -4.70
N GLY A 215 -18.30 4.29 -3.79
CA GLY A 215 -18.49 3.94 -2.40
C GLY A 215 -19.45 4.92 -1.73
N ALA A 216 -20.30 4.42 -0.82
CA ALA A 216 -21.28 5.25 -0.12
C ALA A 216 -20.65 6.47 0.59
N GLY A 217 -19.44 6.32 1.14
CA GLY A 217 -18.69 7.40 1.79
C GLY A 217 -18.30 8.56 0.85
N HIS A 218 -18.17 8.30 -0.46
CA HIS A 218 -17.79 9.30 -1.46
C HIS A 218 -18.98 10.15 -1.92
N LEU A 219 -20.21 9.61 -1.87
CA LEU A 219 -21.41 10.35 -2.29
C LEU A 219 -21.57 11.69 -1.55
N VAL A 220 -21.20 11.71 -0.27
CA VAL A 220 -21.37 12.87 0.62
C VAL A 220 -20.51 14.05 0.17
N GLY A 221 -19.29 13.80 -0.30
CA GLY A 221 -18.41 14.84 -0.84
C GLY A 221 -18.62 15.11 -2.33
N MET A 222 -18.98 14.09 -3.12
CA MET A 222 -19.19 14.23 -4.56
C MET A 222 -20.42 15.07 -4.91
N VAL A 223 -21.58 14.81 -4.28
CA VAL A 223 -22.84 15.52 -4.59
C VAL A 223 -22.70 17.05 -4.46
N PRO A 224 -22.13 17.63 -3.38
CA PRO A 224 -21.90 19.06 -3.32
C PRO A 224 -20.79 19.51 -4.29
N ALA A 225 -19.74 18.72 -4.49
CA ALA A 225 -18.66 19.07 -5.42
C ALA A 225 -19.14 19.16 -6.88
N MET A 226 -20.17 18.42 -7.28
CA MET A 226 -20.80 18.52 -8.61
C MET A 226 -21.42 19.91 -8.87
N LYS A 227 -21.73 20.69 -7.83
CA LYS A 227 -22.25 22.08 -8.01
C LYS A 227 -21.16 23.08 -8.39
N SER A 228 -19.91 22.78 -8.02
CA SER A 228 -18.74 23.59 -8.36
C SER A 228 -17.59 22.65 -8.71
N PRO A 229 -17.65 21.99 -9.89
CA PRO A 229 -16.66 21.01 -10.28
C PRO A 229 -15.24 21.57 -10.32
N PRO A 230 -14.23 20.74 -10.05
CA PRO A 230 -12.84 21.16 -10.21
C PRO A 230 -12.53 21.39 -11.69
N ASP A 231 -11.77 22.46 -11.95
CA ASP A 231 -11.27 22.77 -13.28
C ASP A 231 -10.14 21.80 -13.71
N GLN A 232 -9.75 21.90 -14.98
CA GLN A 232 -8.68 21.06 -15.53
C GLN A 232 -7.35 21.23 -14.78
N ALA A 233 -7.04 22.44 -14.31
CA ALA A 233 -5.84 22.72 -13.54
C ALA A 233 -5.86 22.08 -12.14
N ALA A 234 -7.02 22.01 -11.48
CA ALA A 234 -7.21 21.28 -10.24
C ALA A 234 -7.04 19.78 -10.44
N LEU A 235 -7.60 19.22 -11.52
CA LEU A 235 -7.43 17.81 -11.85
C LEU A 235 -5.97 17.44 -12.09
N GLN A 236 -5.22 18.25 -12.86
CA GLN A 236 -3.79 18.04 -13.07
C GLN A 236 -3.01 18.05 -11.75
N ARG A 237 -3.30 18.99 -10.84
CA ARG A 237 -2.70 19.04 -9.49
C ARG A 237 -3.03 17.82 -8.63
N LEU A 238 -4.18 17.20 -8.85
CA LEU A 238 -4.58 15.96 -8.16
C LEU A 238 -3.86 14.73 -8.73
N GLU A 239 -3.50 14.74 -10.02
CA GLU A 239 -2.68 13.70 -10.69
C GLU A 239 -1.18 13.90 -10.50
N GLU A 240 -0.73 15.06 -10.03
CA GLU A 240 0.68 15.28 -9.78
C GLU A 240 1.19 14.40 -8.63
N LYS A 241 2.21 13.59 -8.98
CA LYS A 241 2.92 12.75 -8.05
C LYS A 241 3.82 13.61 -7.17
N PRO A 242 3.62 13.61 -5.85
CA PRO A 242 4.36 14.50 -4.98
C PRO A 242 5.84 14.09 -4.93
N ARG A 243 6.75 15.08 -4.99
CA ARG A 243 8.20 14.82 -5.03
C ARG A 243 8.65 14.06 -3.78
N PRO A 244 9.43 12.98 -3.90
CA PRO A 244 9.87 12.23 -2.71
C PRO A 244 10.73 13.12 -1.82
N ARG A 245 10.47 13.12 -0.52
CA ARG A 245 11.32 13.82 0.46
C ARG A 245 12.68 13.11 0.51
N ARG A 246 13.75 13.81 0.12
CA ARG A 246 15.13 13.28 0.14
C ARG A 246 15.77 13.28 1.54
N THR A 247 15.05 13.74 2.57
CA THR A 247 15.56 13.86 3.95
C THR A 247 16.13 12.54 4.49
N GLY A 248 15.47 11.41 4.21
CA GLY A 248 15.95 10.10 4.64
C GLY A 248 17.32 9.73 4.05
N ILE A 249 17.58 10.12 2.80
CA ILE A 249 18.89 9.87 2.14
C ILE A 249 19.99 10.67 2.84
N TYR A 250 19.73 11.95 3.14
CA TYR A 250 20.71 12.80 3.84
C TYR A 250 20.97 12.32 5.27
N ILE A 251 19.92 11.94 6.01
CA ILE A 251 20.06 11.37 7.36
C ILE A 251 20.91 10.09 7.32
N GLY A 252 20.63 9.20 6.36
CA GLY A 252 21.39 7.96 6.22
C GLY A 252 22.86 8.19 5.88
N TRP A 253 23.18 9.16 5.00
CA TRP A 253 24.57 9.56 4.76
C TRP A 253 25.22 10.19 5.99
N GLY A 254 24.45 10.96 6.78
CA GLY A 254 24.92 11.51 8.05
C GLY A 254 25.28 10.42 9.07
N ILE A 255 24.44 9.39 9.21
CA ILE A 255 24.70 8.22 10.07
C ILE A 255 25.94 7.47 9.57
N GLY A 256 26.06 7.22 8.26
CA GLY A 256 27.22 6.56 7.67
C GLY A 256 28.51 7.33 7.92
N LEU A 257 28.51 8.65 7.69
CA LEU A 257 29.67 9.51 7.97
C LEU A 257 30.02 9.54 9.46
N PHE A 258 29.02 9.59 10.33
CA PHE A 258 29.21 9.55 11.78
C PHE A 258 29.91 8.26 12.23
N ILE A 259 29.47 7.09 11.74
CA ILE A 259 30.09 5.81 12.06
C ILE A 259 31.53 5.74 11.53
N LEU A 260 31.76 6.19 10.29
CA LEU A 260 33.12 6.25 9.72
C LEU A 260 34.03 7.19 10.51
N ALA A 261 33.52 8.34 10.98
CA ALA A 261 34.26 9.25 11.83
C ALA A 261 34.61 8.60 13.18
N MET A 262 33.70 7.82 13.78
CA MET A 262 33.99 7.07 15.01
C MET A 262 35.12 6.05 14.80
N PHE A 263 35.17 5.36 13.67
CA PHE A 263 36.32 4.49 13.35
C PHE A 263 37.61 5.30 13.26
N GLY A 264 37.58 6.46 12.58
CA GLY A 264 38.74 7.36 12.49
C GLY A 264 39.23 7.84 13.86
N VAL A 265 38.33 8.23 14.75
CA VAL A 265 38.65 8.61 16.13
C VAL A 265 39.22 7.43 16.91
N GLY A 266 38.66 6.23 16.74
CA GLY A 266 39.19 5.00 17.33
C GLY A 266 40.64 4.76 16.95
N TYR A 267 40.94 4.78 15.64
CA TYR A 267 42.31 4.64 15.11
C TYR A 267 43.26 5.75 15.57
N TYR A 268 42.77 6.98 15.67
CA TYR A 268 43.56 8.11 16.17
C TYR A 268 43.94 7.95 17.64
N LYS A 269 43.06 7.36 18.48
CA LYS A 269 43.36 7.03 19.87
C LYS A 269 44.32 5.83 19.98
N SER A 270 44.00 4.72 19.31
CA SER A 270 44.90 3.58 19.15
C SER A 270 44.48 2.67 18.00
N PRO A 271 45.43 2.07 17.25
CA PRO A 271 45.11 1.11 16.19
C PRO A 271 44.27 -0.09 16.68
N GLU A 272 44.50 -0.55 17.91
CA GLU A 272 43.77 -1.66 18.53
C GLU A 272 42.30 -1.29 18.76
N LEU A 273 42.03 -0.08 19.27
CA LEU A 273 40.66 0.39 19.46
C LEU A 273 39.96 0.55 18.12
N GLY A 274 40.61 1.15 17.11
CA GLY A 274 40.06 1.27 15.75
C GLY A 274 39.60 -0.07 15.17
N TRP A 275 40.41 -1.13 15.33
CA TRP A 275 40.04 -2.48 14.91
C TRP A 275 38.88 -3.07 15.72
N GLN A 276 38.89 -2.88 17.04
CA GLN A 276 37.78 -3.32 17.91
C GLN A 276 36.45 -2.68 17.52
N LEU A 277 36.43 -1.39 17.16
CA LEU A 277 35.22 -0.71 16.70
C LEU A 277 34.68 -1.30 15.39
N ILE A 278 35.56 -1.62 14.43
CA ILE A 278 35.17 -2.27 13.17
C ILE A 278 34.60 -3.66 13.44
N VAL A 279 35.27 -4.47 14.27
CA VAL A 279 34.78 -5.81 14.63
C VAL A 279 33.42 -5.71 15.33
N THR A 280 33.27 -4.77 16.28
CA THR A 280 31.99 -4.49 16.95
C THR A 280 30.91 -4.16 15.94
N TRP A 281 31.19 -3.28 14.97
CA TRP A 281 30.27 -2.92 13.91
C TRP A 281 29.84 -4.12 13.07
N VAL A 282 30.81 -4.89 12.57
CA VAL A 282 30.55 -6.04 11.68
C VAL A 282 29.77 -7.12 12.41
N VAL A 283 30.18 -7.49 13.63
CA VAL A 283 29.57 -8.57 14.39
C VAL A 283 28.15 -8.22 14.83
N ILE A 284 27.93 -7.02 15.36
CA ILE A 284 26.61 -6.61 15.82
C ILE A 284 25.68 -6.38 14.62
N ASN A 285 26.10 -5.56 13.65
CA ASN A 285 25.24 -5.22 12.51
C ASN A 285 24.93 -6.45 11.64
N GLY A 286 25.98 -7.19 11.27
CA GLY A 286 25.87 -8.43 10.52
C GLY A 286 25.09 -9.50 11.29
N GLY A 287 25.38 -9.66 12.58
CA GLY A 287 24.73 -10.65 13.45
C GLY A 287 23.22 -10.45 13.55
N PHE A 288 22.76 -9.23 13.85
CA PHE A 288 21.31 -8.95 13.91
C PHE A 288 20.62 -9.14 12.55
N SER A 289 21.25 -8.76 11.44
CA SER A 289 20.70 -9.00 10.10
C SER A 289 20.62 -10.50 9.76
N ALA A 290 21.65 -11.28 10.12
CA ALA A 290 21.68 -12.72 9.97
C ALA A 290 20.62 -13.43 10.82
N ILE A 291 20.43 -13.00 12.07
CA ILE A 291 19.34 -13.48 12.94
C ILE A 291 17.99 -13.19 12.29
N GLY A 292 17.78 -11.98 11.77
CA GLY A 292 16.57 -11.64 11.02
C GLY A 292 16.32 -12.58 9.83
N ALA A 293 17.33 -12.80 8.99
CA ALA A 293 17.23 -13.74 7.88
C ALA A 293 16.95 -15.18 8.35
N ALA A 294 17.54 -15.61 9.46
CA ALA A 294 17.32 -16.93 10.06
C ALA A 294 15.87 -17.10 10.56
N LEU A 295 15.29 -16.07 11.20
CA LEU A 295 13.89 -16.07 11.62
C LEU A 295 12.93 -16.20 10.43
N ALA A 296 13.32 -15.69 9.26
CA ALA A 296 12.58 -15.87 8.02
C ALA A 296 12.80 -17.24 7.33
N LEU A 297 13.58 -18.15 7.94
CA LEU A 297 13.98 -19.46 7.38
C LEU A 297 14.68 -19.34 6.01
N ALA A 298 15.52 -18.31 5.87
CA ALA A 298 16.34 -18.08 4.69
C ALA A 298 17.28 -19.27 4.40
N HIS A 299 17.74 -19.37 3.15
CA HIS A 299 18.81 -20.29 2.81
C HIS A 299 20.09 -19.97 3.61
N PRO A 300 20.90 -20.95 4.04
CA PRO A 300 22.13 -20.69 4.82
C PRO A 300 23.08 -19.68 4.16
N LEU A 301 23.23 -19.74 2.83
CA LEU A 301 24.01 -18.74 2.08
C LEU A 301 23.39 -17.34 2.12
N SER A 302 22.07 -17.22 2.18
CA SER A 302 21.39 -15.93 2.35
C SER A 302 21.59 -15.37 3.76
N ILE A 303 21.61 -16.23 4.78
CA ILE A 303 21.96 -15.83 6.17
C ILE A 303 23.40 -15.31 6.22
N LEU A 304 24.34 -16.02 5.60
CA LEU A 304 25.73 -15.56 5.48
C LEU A 304 25.82 -14.24 4.69
N THR A 305 25.05 -14.12 3.61
CA THR A 305 24.95 -12.88 2.84
C THR A 305 24.44 -11.74 3.70
N ALA A 306 23.47 -11.97 4.58
CA ALA A 306 22.96 -10.96 5.50
C ALA A 306 24.04 -10.47 6.47
N PHE A 307 24.83 -11.39 7.03
CA PHE A 307 25.95 -11.08 7.89
C PHE A 307 26.98 -10.17 7.21
N VAL A 308 27.34 -10.45 5.96
CA VAL A 308 28.36 -9.70 5.22
C VAL A 308 27.82 -8.41 4.61
N ALA A 309 26.59 -8.44 4.08
CA ALA A 309 26.01 -7.29 3.38
C ALA A 309 25.61 -6.18 4.35
N ALA A 310 25.10 -6.50 5.55
CA ALA A 310 24.53 -5.51 6.45
C ALA A 310 25.53 -4.43 6.92
N PRO A 311 26.77 -4.75 7.35
CA PRO A 311 27.75 -3.74 7.76
C PRO A 311 28.14 -2.78 6.64
N LEU A 312 28.13 -3.25 5.39
CA LEU A 312 28.48 -2.45 4.20
C LEU A 312 27.31 -1.58 3.74
N THR A 313 26.12 -2.18 3.68
CA THR A 313 24.89 -1.52 3.22
C THR A 313 24.37 -0.50 4.24
N SER A 314 24.54 -0.74 5.54
CA SER A 314 24.16 0.22 6.59
C SER A 314 24.96 1.54 6.53
N LEU A 315 26.14 1.54 5.91
CA LEU A 315 26.94 2.75 5.66
C LEU A 315 26.55 3.47 4.35
N ASN A 316 25.66 2.88 3.55
CA ASN A 316 25.20 3.43 2.28
C ASN A 316 23.65 3.43 2.22
N PRO A 317 22.98 4.58 2.38
CA PRO A 317 21.52 4.64 2.45
C PRO A 317 20.81 4.32 1.13
N THR A 318 21.55 4.12 0.03
CA THR A 318 20.98 3.75 -1.27
C THR A 318 20.71 2.25 -1.39
N ILE A 319 21.36 1.42 -0.57
CA ILE A 319 21.24 -0.03 -0.61
C ILE A 319 20.96 -0.56 0.78
N GLY A 320 19.84 -1.27 0.98
CA GLY A 320 19.55 -1.97 2.24
C GLY A 320 20.04 -3.43 2.23
N ALA A 321 20.42 -3.95 3.39
CA ALA A 321 20.86 -5.33 3.57
C ALA A 321 19.87 -6.35 2.98
N GLY A 322 18.58 -6.15 3.26
CA GLY A 322 17.50 -6.99 2.79
C GLY A 322 17.35 -7.02 1.27
N MET A 323 17.71 -5.95 0.55
CA MET A 323 17.71 -5.98 -0.93
C MET A 323 18.73 -7.01 -1.45
N VAL A 324 19.95 -6.98 -0.91
CA VAL A 324 21.02 -7.91 -1.29
C VAL A 324 20.64 -9.34 -0.91
N VAL A 325 20.20 -9.53 0.34
CA VAL A 325 19.81 -10.85 0.85
C VAL A 325 18.61 -11.41 0.11
N GLY A 326 17.59 -10.59 -0.16
CA GLY A 326 16.40 -10.97 -0.91
C GLY A 326 16.73 -11.33 -2.37
N MET A 327 17.64 -10.61 -3.02
CA MET A 327 18.13 -10.97 -4.35
C MET A 327 18.83 -12.34 -4.33
N VAL A 328 19.73 -12.56 -3.37
CA VAL A 328 20.42 -13.86 -3.22
C VAL A 328 19.43 -14.98 -2.91
N GLU A 329 18.48 -14.79 -1.98
CA GLU A 329 17.44 -15.77 -1.68
C GLU A 329 16.58 -16.08 -2.92
N SER A 330 16.18 -15.06 -3.68
CA SER A 330 15.39 -15.25 -4.91
C SER A 330 16.15 -16.00 -5.99
N TYR A 331 17.47 -15.84 -6.05
CA TYR A 331 18.33 -16.56 -6.99
C TYR A 331 18.54 -18.02 -6.56
N LEU A 332 18.82 -18.26 -5.27
CA LEU A 332 19.06 -19.58 -4.70
C LEU A 332 17.78 -20.43 -4.61
N ARG A 333 16.66 -19.80 -4.28
CA ARG A 333 15.33 -20.42 -4.20
C ARG A 333 14.38 -19.71 -5.14
N LYS A 334 14.54 -19.97 -6.44
CA LYS A 334 13.67 -19.43 -7.47
C LYS A 334 12.20 -19.76 -7.16
N PRO A 335 11.33 -18.75 -6.98
CA PRO A 335 9.92 -18.99 -6.73
C PRO A 335 9.28 -19.69 -7.94
N LYS A 336 8.40 -20.66 -7.66
CA LYS A 336 7.71 -21.46 -8.70
C LYS A 336 6.41 -20.76 -9.09
N VAL A 337 5.88 -21.09 -10.27
CA VAL A 337 4.57 -20.56 -10.74
C VAL A 337 3.47 -20.76 -9.70
N LYS A 338 3.44 -21.93 -9.03
CA LYS A 338 2.48 -22.23 -7.96
C LYS A 338 2.54 -21.25 -6.79
N ASP A 339 3.73 -20.71 -6.46
CA ASP A 339 3.90 -19.78 -5.35
C ASP A 339 3.25 -18.42 -5.67
N PHE A 340 3.22 -18.03 -6.94
CA PHE A 340 2.50 -16.84 -7.41
C PHE A 340 0.99 -17.06 -7.48
N GLU A 341 0.54 -18.27 -7.82
CA GLU A 341 -0.88 -18.59 -7.85
C GLU A 341 -1.49 -18.67 -6.45
N SER A 342 -0.76 -19.24 -5.48
CA SER A 342 -1.23 -19.35 -4.09
C SER A 342 -0.92 -18.12 -3.24
N ILE A 343 -0.25 -17.10 -3.78
CA ILE A 343 0.19 -15.92 -3.01
C ILE A 343 -0.97 -15.24 -2.28
N LYS A 344 -2.12 -15.09 -2.96
CA LYS A 344 -3.32 -14.46 -2.39
C LYS A 344 -3.90 -15.23 -1.21
N SER A 345 -3.99 -16.55 -1.34
CA SER A 345 -4.55 -17.41 -0.28
C SER A 345 -3.59 -17.56 0.89
N ASP A 346 -2.29 -17.63 0.61
CA ASP A 346 -1.26 -17.86 1.61
C ASP A 346 -0.99 -16.61 2.45
N ILE A 347 -1.11 -15.43 1.85
CA ILE A 347 -0.91 -14.15 2.54
C ILE A 347 -1.96 -13.90 3.63
N GLY A 348 -3.20 -14.38 3.49
CA GLY A 348 -4.22 -14.27 4.54
C GLY A 348 -3.92 -15.09 5.80
N HIS A 349 -3.02 -16.08 5.70
CA HIS A 349 -2.75 -17.05 6.75
C HIS A 349 -1.29 -16.96 7.20
N PHE A 350 -1.05 -16.36 8.37
CA PHE A 350 0.29 -16.10 8.89
C PHE A 350 1.22 -17.34 8.87
N GLY A 351 0.72 -18.52 9.25
CA GLY A 351 1.50 -19.77 9.21
C GLY A 351 1.92 -20.25 7.81
N ARG A 352 1.29 -19.75 6.74
CA ARG A 352 1.63 -20.09 5.35
C ARG A 352 2.69 -19.17 4.76
N TRP A 353 3.02 -18.06 5.41
CA TRP A 353 4.01 -17.11 4.90
C TRP A 353 5.40 -17.72 4.75
N TRP A 354 5.79 -18.59 5.67
CA TRP A 354 7.03 -19.35 5.59
C TRP A 354 6.97 -20.52 4.60
N LYS A 355 5.79 -20.93 4.12
CA LYS A 355 5.64 -22.06 3.19
C LYS A 355 5.68 -21.62 1.73
N ASN A 356 5.12 -20.45 1.42
CA ASN A 356 5.11 -19.88 0.07
C ASN A 356 6.48 -19.29 -0.29
N GLY A 357 7.04 -19.69 -1.44
CA GLY A 357 8.38 -19.25 -1.86
C GLY A 357 8.51 -17.73 -2.07
N VAL A 358 7.48 -17.09 -2.64
CA VAL A 358 7.46 -15.65 -2.88
C VAL A 358 7.37 -14.89 -1.56
N VAL A 359 6.41 -15.26 -0.70
CA VAL A 359 6.22 -14.60 0.60
C VAL A 359 7.48 -14.76 1.48
N ARG A 360 8.12 -15.93 1.44
CA ARG A 360 9.36 -16.16 2.18
C ARG A 360 10.48 -15.23 1.73
N ILE A 361 10.70 -15.03 0.43
CA ILE A 361 11.71 -14.07 -0.07
C ILE A 361 11.47 -12.67 0.50
N PHE A 362 10.21 -12.26 0.57
CA PHE A 362 9.82 -10.98 1.17
C PHE A 362 10.05 -10.91 2.68
N LEU A 363 9.77 -11.99 3.41
CA LEU A 363 10.11 -12.08 4.83
C LEU A 363 11.62 -11.97 5.04
N VAL A 364 12.42 -12.68 4.25
CA VAL A 364 13.88 -12.62 4.30
C VAL A 364 14.37 -11.20 4.05
N PHE A 365 13.86 -10.55 2.99
CA PHE A 365 14.13 -9.14 2.71
C PHE A 365 13.78 -8.22 3.90
N PHE A 366 12.59 -8.39 4.48
CA PHE A 366 12.08 -7.52 5.54
C PHE A 366 12.87 -7.71 6.85
N PHE A 367 13.02 -8.94 7.31
CA PHE A 367 13.71 -9.24 8.56
C PHE A 367 15.21 -8.94 8.50
N ALA A 368 15.86 -9.13 7.34
CA ALA A 368 17.26 -8.73 7.18
C ALA A 368 17.45 -7.21 7.27
N ASN A 369 16.54 -6.41 6.68
CA ASN A 369 16.53 -4.95 6.83
C ASN A 369 16.25 -4.53 8.28
N LEU A 370 15.27 -5.16 8.93
CA LEU A 370 14.93 -4.87 10.33
C LEU A 370 16.11 -5.18 11.26
N GLY A 371 16.75 -6.34 11.08
CA GLY A 371 17.95 -6.72 11.82
C GLY A 371 19.12 -5.76 11.58
N SER A 372 19.37 -5.36 10.34
CA SER A 372 20.40 -4.35 10.02
C SER A 372 20.11 -2.98 10.65
N MET A 373 18.85 -2.56 10.71
CA MET A 373 18.43 -1.32 11.37
C MET A 373 18.67 -1.37 12.88
N VAL A 374 18.24 -2.45 13.55
CA VAL A 374 18.50 -2.67 14.98
C VAL A 374 20.00 -2.75 15.24
N GLY A 375 20.72 -3.50 14.42
CA GLY A 375 22.17 -3.66 14.50
C GLY A 375 22.91 -2.33 14.33
N THR A 376 22.45 -1.43 13.45
CA THR A 376 23.03 -0.09 13.30
C THR A 376 22.92 0.73 14.59
N PHE A 377 21.75 0.70 15.23
CA PHE A 377 21.52 1.43 16.48
C PHE A 377 22.35 0.84 17.65
N VAL A 378 22.30 -0.48 17.82
CA VAL A 378 23.03 -1.18 18.90
C VAL A 378 24.55 -1.05 18.71
N ALA A 379 25.05 -1.25 17.49
CA ALA A 379 26.48 -1.12 17.20
C ALA A 379 26.95 0.34 17.36
N GLY A 380 26.18 1.31 16.86
CA GLY A 380 26.49 2.72 17.02
C GLY A 380 26.56 3.13 18.49
N SER A 381 25.62 2.68 19.31
CA SER A 381 25.63 2.94 20.76
C SER A 381 26.81 2.26 21.47
N SER A 382 27.14 1.02 21.09
CA SER A 382 28.29 0.30 21.68
C SER A 382 29.62 0.97 21.33
N ILE A 383 29.80 1.38 20.07
CA ILE A 383 30.99 2.10 19.60
C ILE A 383 31.12 3.44 20.35
N LEU A 384 30.01 4.17 20.52
CA LEU A 384 30.01 5.43 21.24
C LEU A 384 30.47 5.25 22.69
N HIS A 385 29.99 4.21 23.38
CA HIS A 385 30.39 3.89 24.74
C HIS A 385 31.89 3.53 24.81
N GLN A 386 32.38 2.67 23.90
CA GLN A 386 33.80 2.30 23.83
C GLN A 386 34.73 3.50 23.58
N ILE A 387 34.28 4.53 22.87
CA ILE A 387 35.06 5.75 22.64
C ILE A 387 35.03 6.69 23.85
N LEU A 388 33.89 6.81 24.54
CA LEU A 388 33.68 7.77 25.61
C LEU A 388 34.11 7.27 27.00
N GLY A 389 34.23 5.96 27.19
CA GLY A 389 34.43 5.34 28.50
C GLY A 389 33.12 4.84 29.07
#